data_AF-A0A955DVP1-F1
#
_entry.id   AF-A0A955DVP1-F1
#
_cell.length_a   1.000
_cell.length_b   1.000
_cell.length_c   1.000
_cell.angle_alpha   90.00
_cell.angle_beta   90.00
_cell.angle_gamma   90.00
#
_symmetry.space_group_name_H-M   'P 1'
#
loop_
_entity.id
_entity.type
_entity.pdbx_description
1 polymer ?
#
loop_
_entity_poly.entity_id
_entity_poly.type
_entity_poly.pdbx_seq_one_letter_code
_entity_poly.pdbx_strand_id
1 'polypeptide(L)'
;MIRRIITSTLAIGLISIAGLAQAQTGVSDDRVSLPEGPGSLEGIGDDVDVDPNMGSMSYAVPIEIPPGFAGLTPDIGISYSSSAGS
;
A
#
# COMPACT_ATOMS: atom_id res chain seq x y z
N MET A 1 -35.15 -43.09 -41.11
CA MET A 1 -33.69 -43.02 -40.81
C MET A 1 -33.22 -41.61 -40.42
N ILE A 2 -33.71 -40.55 -41.05
CA ILE A 2 -33.27 -39.14 -40.86
C ILE A 2 -33.47 -38.59 -39.44
N ARG A 3 -34.56 -38.98 -38.73
CA ARG A 3 -34.84 -38.54 -37.35
C ARG A 3 -33.81 -38.98 -36.31
N ARG A 4 -33.10 -40.09 -36.54
CA ARG A 4 -32.07 -40.63 -35.63
C ARG A 4 -30.73 -39.90 -35.76
N ILE A 5 -30.46 -39.34 -36.95
CA ILE A 5 -29.23 -38.59 -37.24
C ILE A 5 -29.28 -37.22 -36.55
N ILE A 6 -30.44 -36.56 -36.57
CA ILE A 6 -30.65 -35.24 -35.95
C ILE A 6 -30.50 -35.30 -34.42
N THR A 7 -30.97 -36.38 -33.78
CA THR A 7 -30.83 -36.56 -32.32
C THR A 7 -29.39 -36.80 -31.88
N SER A 8 -28.57 -37.47 -32.71
CA SER A 8 -27.16 -37.72 -32.41
C SER A 8 -26.30 -36.47 -32.56
N THR A 9 -26.56 -35.63 -33.56
CA THR A 9 -25.86 -34.34 -33.72
C THR A 9 -26.22 -33.35 -32.61
N LEU A 10 -27.47 -33.38 -32.13
CA LEU A 10 -27.90 -32.54 -30.99
C LEU A 10 -27.21 -32.96 -29.68
N ALA A 11 -27.04 -34.27 -29.45
CA ALA A 11 -26.37 -34.78 -28.25
C ALA A 11 -24.87 -34.45 -28.21
N ILE A 12 -24.17 -34.45 -29.36
CA ILE A 12 -22.75 -34.10 -29.44
C ILE A 12 -22.53 -32.58 -29.26
N GLY A 13 -23.46 -31.76 -29.74
CA GLY A 13 -23.43 -30.30 -29.52
C GLY A 13 -23.59 -29.91 -28.05
N LEU A 14 -24.43 -30.62 -27.30
CA LEU A 14 -24.66 -30.35 -25.87
C LEU A 14 -23.45 -30.72 -24.98
N ILE A 15 -22.63 -31.70 -25.38
CA ILE A 15 -21.45 -32.11 -24.61
C ILE A 15 -20.27 -31.13 -24.78
N SER A 16 -20.25 -30.34 -25.86
CA SER A 16 -19.16 -29.40 -26.16
C SER A 16 -19.21 -28.10 -25.35
N ILE A 17 -20.26 -27.86 -24.57
CA ILE A 17 -20.44 -26.64 -23.75
C ILE A 17 -19.91 -26.82 -22.31
N ALA A 18 -19.52 -28.03 -21.91
CA ALA A 18 -19.05 -28.31 -20.54
C ALA A 18 -17.58 -27.88 -20.25
N GLY A 19 -16.90 -27.21 -21.20
CA GLY A 19 -15.45 -27.02 -21.17
C GLY A 19 -14.90 -25.66 -20.74
N LEU A 20 -15.73 -24.68 -20.33
CA LEU A 20 -15.25 -23.33 -19.99
C LEU A 20 -15.49 -22.97 -18.52
N ALA A 21 -14.96 -23.79 -17.62
CA ALA A 21 -14.73 -23.39 -16.23
C ALA A 21 -13.24 -23.04 -16.07
N GLN A 22 -12.82 -21.91 -16.66
CA GLN A 22 -11.55 -21.30 -16.29
C GLN A 22 -11.74 -20.67 -14.92
N ALA A 23 -11.39 -21.41 -13.87
CA ALA A 23 -11.19 -20.82 -12.56
C ALA A 23 -10.00 -19.85 -12.67
N GLN A 24 -10.29 -18.59 -12.97
CA GLN A 24 -9.41 -17.49 -12.62
C GLN A 24 -9.44 -17.42 -11.09
N THR A 25 -8.63 -18.27 -10.45
CA THR A 25 -8.22 -18.03 -9.08
C THR A 25 -7.32 -16.80 -9.16
N GLY A 26 -7.95 -15.62 -9.11
CA GLY A 26 -7.31 -14.36 -8.78
C GLY A 26 -6.80 -14.44 -7.35
N VAL A 27 -5.83 -15.32 -7.11
CA VAL A 27 -4.82 -15.06 -6.10
C VAL A 27 -4.02 -13.92 -6.70
N SER A 28 -4.43 -12.69 -6.40
CA SER A 28 -3.47 -11.61 -6.28
C SER A 28 -2.35 -12.21 -5.45
N ASP A 29 -1.24 -12.46 -6.12
CA ASP A 29 0.02 -12.80 -5.52
C ASP A 29 0.26 -11.68 -4.52
N ASP A 30 -0.17 -11.90 -3.27
CA ASP A 30 0.25 -11.19 -2.08
C ASP A 30 1.75 -11.44 -2.03
N ARG A 31 2.47 -10.74 -2.93
CA ARG A 31 3.90 -10.77 -3.05
C ARG A 31 4.35 -10.20 -1.72
N VAL A 32 4.63 -11.09 -0.79
CA VAL A 32 5.41 -10.78 0.41
C VAL A 32 6.80 -10.45 -0.10
N SER A 33 6.95 -9.24 -0.62
CA SER A 33 8.23 -8.64 -0.90
C SER A 33 8.91 -8.46 0.45
N LEU A 34 10.08 -9.08 0.61
CA LEU A 34 10.95 -8.64 1.69
C LEU A 34 11.26 -7.16 1.43
N PRO A 35 11.13 -6.29 2.45
CA PRO A 35 11.56 -4.92 2.30
C PRO A 35 13.03 -4.94 1.88
N GLU A 36 13.37 -4.22 0.81
CA GLU A 36 14.76 -4.04 0.42
C GLU A 36 15.51 -3.47 1.63
N GLY A 37 16.68 -4.04 1.93
CA GLY A 37 17.45 -3.65 3.11
C GLY A 37 17.74 -2.14 3.09
N PRO A 38 17.71 -1.44 4.25
CA PRO A 38 17.91 -0.01 4.31
C PRO A 38 19.33 0.33 3.83
N GLY A 39 19.43 0.86 2.61
CA GLY A 39 20.68 1.40 2.05
C GLY A 39 20.90 2.88 2.40
N SER A 40 19.95 3.50 3.11
CA SER A 40 20.00 4.88 3.59
C SER A 40 20.12 4.88 5.12
N LEU A 41 21.11 5.61 5.64
CA LEU A 41 21.08 6.09 7.02
C LEU A 41 20.24 7.37 7.01
N GLU A 42 18.92 7.23 6.90
CA GLU A 42 18.03 8.39 7.06
C GLU A 42 18.18 8.86 8.50
N GLY A 43 18.71 10.08 8.66
CA GLY A 43 19.04 10.67 9.95
C GLY A 43 17.85 11.41 10.53
N ILE A 44 17.68 11.27 11.85
CA ILE A 44 16.84 12.14 12.66
C ILE A 44 17.54 13.51 12.71
N GLY A 45 17.34 14.34 11.69
CA GLY A 45 17.89 15.69 11.63
C GLY A 45 18.57 15.98 10.30
N ASP A 46 18.03 16.95 9.56
CA ASP A 46 18.46 18.33 9.78
C ASP A 46 17.58 19.29 8.97
N ASP A 47 16.57 19.86 9.64
CA ASP A 47 15.89 21.08 9.18
C ASP A 47 15.86 22.07 10.36
N VAL A 48 16.95 22.82 10.52
CA VAL A 48 16.99 23.98 11.42
C VAL A 48 16.41 25.17 10.65
N ASP A 49 15.32 25.74 11.16
CA ASP A 49 14.72 26.95 10.58
C ASP A 49 15.13 28.18 11.39
N VAL A 50 15.60 29.21 10.69
CA VAL A 50 16.14 30.43 11.28
C VAL A 50 15.34 31.61 10.75
N ASP A 51 14.75 32.38 11.67
CA ASP A 51 14.16 33.67 11.33
C ASP A 51 15.18 34.79 11.63
N PRO A 52 15.83 35.36 10.59
CA PRO A 52 16.82 36.41 10.79
C PRO A 52 16.21 37.74 11.23
N ASN A 53 14.94 38.00 10.93
CA ASN A 53 14.29 39.26 11.32
C ASN A 53 13.96 39.27 12.81
N MET A 54 13.56 38.11 13.34
CA MET A 54 13.33 37.91 14.77
C MET A 54 14.58 37.48 15.53
N GLY A 55 15.66 37.09 14.85
CA GLY A 55 16.87 36.55 15.46
C GLY A 55 16.62 35.24 16.21
N SER A 56 15.58 34.50 15.82
CA SER A 56 15.16 33.26 16.48
C SER A 56 15.54 32.04 15.64
N MET A 57 15.70 30.92 16.33
CA MET A 57 15.92 29.62 15.71
C MET A 57 14.86 28.64 16.21
N SER A 58 14.46 27.74 15.33
CA SER A 58 13.61 26.62 15.67
C SER A 58 14.19 25.32 15.13
N TYR A 59 13.93 24.24 15.87
CA TYR A 59 14.39 22.91 15.53
C TYR A 59 13.31 21.90 15.89
N ALA A 60 12.96 21.02 14.95
CA ALA A 60 11.93 20.02 15.14
C ALA A 60 12.52 18.62 14.97
N VAL A 61 12.16 17.73 15.89
CA VAL A 61 12.49 16.31 15.82
C VAL A 61 11.18 15.52 15.73
N PRO A 62 10.81 15.01 14.54
CA PRO A 62 9.65 14.15 14.41
C PRO A 62 9.90 12.81 15.11
N ILE A 63 8.85 12.24 15.70
CA ILE A 63 8.91 10.90 16.30
C ILE A 63 8.13 9.95 15.38
N GLU A 64 8.84 9.03 14.75
CA GLU A 64 8.22 7.98 13.96
C GLU A 64 7.42 7.03 14.85
N ILE A 65 6.15 6.88 14.52
CA ILE A 65 5.24 5.97 15.20
C ILE A 65 4.56 5.03 14.21
N PRO A 66 4.21 3.81 14.63
CA PRO A 66 3.45 2.89 13.79
C PRO A 66 2.07 3.48 13.45
N PRO A 67 1.46 3.04 12.34
CA PRO A 67 0.12 3.49 11.96
C PRO A 67 -0.88 3.19 13.08
N GLY A 68 -1.68 4.19 13.42
CA GLY A 68 -2.69 4.08 14.46
C GLY A 68 -3.94 3.32 14.00
N PHE A 69 -4.80 2.99 14.97
CA PHE A 69 -6.00 2.20 14.71
C PHE A 69 -7.00 2.98 13.84
N ALA A 70 -7.62 2.29 12.87
CA ALA A 70 -8.58 2.86 11.93
C ALA A 70 -8.08 4.10 11.15
N GLY A 71 -6.76 4.20 10.93
CA GLY A 71 -6.15 5.32 10.20
C GLY A 71 -5.95 6.60 11.03
N LEU A 72 -6.21 6.55 12.33
CA LEU A 72 -5.96 7.66 13.25
C LEU A 72 -4.54 7.54 13.84
N THR A 73 -3.57 8.16 13.18
CA THR A 73 -2.17 8.23 13.67
C THR A 73 -1.91 9.64 14.17
N PRO A 74 -1.50 9.83 15.44
CA PRO A 74 -1.16 11.16 15.94
C PRO A 74 0.17 11.65 15.34
N ASP A 75 0.25 12.95 15.06
CA ASP A 75 1.51 13.59 14.69
C ASP A 75 2.20 14.07 15.98
N ILE A 76 3.36 13.50 16.30
CA ILE A 76 4.09 13.82 17.52
C ILE A 76 5.56 14.11 17.21
N GLY A 77 6.12 15.07 17.94
CA GLY A 77 7.51 15.49 17.80
C GLY A 77 7.94 16.42 18.92
N ILE A 78 9.24 16.67 19.00
CA ILE A 78 9.84 17.63 19.93
C ILE A 78 10.17 18.90 19.14
N SER A 79 9.56 20.02 19.52
CA SER A 79 9.88 21.32 18.96
C SER A 79 10.67 22.16 19.95
N TYR A 80 11.85 22.64 19.54
CA TYR A 80 12.63 23.63 20.26
C TYR A 80 12.51 24.98 19.54
N SER A 81 12.36 26.06 20.30
CA SER A 81 12.44 27.43 19.81
C SER A 81 13.20 28.29 20.80
N SER A 82 14.18 29.05 20.31
CA SER A 82 14.97 29.93 21.17
C SER A 82 14.16 31.06 21.82
N SER A 83 12.97 31.37 21.29
CA SER A 83 12.08 32.41 21.80
C SER A 83 10.92 31.88 22.67
N ALA A 84 10.78 30.56 22.85
CA ALA A 84 9.61 29.99 23.54
C ALA A 84 9.58 30.21 25.07
N GLY A 85 10.69 30.66 25.67
CA GLY A 85 10.84 30.78 27.13
C GLY A 85 10.93 32.21 27.68
N SER A 86 10.65 33.23 26.86
CA SER A 86 10.76 34.65 27.23
C SER A 86 9.48 35.26 27.79
#